data_AF-A0AAJ0ACZ2-F1
#
_entry.id   AF-A0AAJ0ACZ2-F1
#
_cell.length_a   1.000
_cell.length_b   1.000
_cell.length_c   1.000
_cell.angle_alpha   90.00
_cell.angle_beta   90.00
_cell.angle_gamma   90.00
#
_symmetry.space_group_name_H-M   'P 1'
#
loop_
_entity.id
_entity.type
_entity.pdbx_description
1 polymer ?
#
loop_
_entity_poly.entity_id
_entity_poly.type
_entity_poly.pdbx_seq_one_letter_code
_entity_poly.pdbx_strand_id
1 'polypeptide(L)'
;MASLSEESLPKNGTPPLEDLGTEQSDLSSSAQIYSVPITAAATGMPSINILVAEHNQVMRKVIGRQIDKLSHNCVYEFACNGQEAFEAYKKGHQTYQCILMQPSMPVIDGLHATRLIRAFETENSLKPCYIVVMAAGIPMAVDMERTRSLGFDASIQKPCKAEGLERLFVELGLVTKRSAETS
;
A
#
# COMPACT_ATOMS: atom_id res chain seq x y z
N MET A 1 -54.77 -31.51 22.13
CA MET A 1 -55.57 -30.57 21.33
C MET A 1 -54.92 -30.48 19.97
N ALA A 2 -55.56 -31.06 18.96
CA ALA A 2 -55.14 -30.98 17.56
C ALA A 2 -55.95 -29.85 16.91
N SER A 3 -55.27 -28.92 16.24
CA SER A 3 -55.89 -27.97 15.32
C SER A 3 -55.13 -28.01 14.01
N LEU A 4 -55.72 -28.74 13.06
CA LEU A 4 -55.54 -28.58 11.62
C LEU A 4 -56.57 -27.55 11.15
N SER A 5 -56.14 -26.60 10.33
CA SER A 5 -57.03 -25.84 9.45
C SER A 5 -56.23 -25.34 8.25
N GLU A 6 -56.58 -25.90 7.09
CA GLU A 6 -56.17 -25.52 5.74
C GLU A 6 -56.76 -24.15 5.34
N GLU A 7 -56.03 -23.35 4.55
CA GLU A 7 -56.59 -22.44 3.55
C GLU A 7 -55.44 -21.96 2.62
N SER A 8 -55.29 -22.57 1.44
CA SER A 8 -55.85 -22.20 0.13
C SER A 8 -55.03 -21.12 -0.64
N LEU A 9 -54.33 -21.57 -1.67
CA LEU A 9 -53.68 -20.74 -2.70
C LEU A 9 -54.70 -20.31 -3.76
N PRO A 10 -54.61 -19.09 -4.31
CA PRO A 10 -55.15 -18.81 -5.64
C PRO A 10 -54.11 -19.01 -6.75
N LYS A 11 -54.60 -19.63 -7.84
CA LYS A 11 -53.90 -19.96 -9.09
C LYS A 11 -53.75 -18.74 -10.01
N ASN A 12 -52.67 -18.78 -10.80
CA ASN A 12 -52.39 -18.15 -12.09
C ASN A 12 -53.38 -17.11 -12.65
N GLY A 13 -52.87 -15.91 -12.87
CA GLY A 13 -53.34 -14.96 -13.87
C GLY A 13 -52.18 -14.11 -14.36
N THR A 14 -51.50 -14.55 -15.42
CA THR A 14 -50.56 -13.75 -16.21
C THR A 14 -51.34 -12.73 -17.04
N PRO A 15 -51.06 -11.42 -16.96
CA PRO A 15 -51.40 -10.48 -18.02
C PRO A 15 -50.24 -10.35 -19.03
N PRO A 16 -50.51 -9.92 -20.28
CA PRO A 16 -49.58 -10.03 -21.39
C PRO A 16 -48.54 -8.89 -21.43
N LEU A 17 -47.47 -9.21 -22.16
CA LEU A 17 -46.31 -8.38 -22.48
C LEU A 17 -46.69 -7.08 -23.20
N GLU A 18 -46.31 -5.94 -22.64
CA GLU A 18 -46.15 -4.69 -23.37
C GLU A 18 -44.75 -4.10 -23.12
N ASP A 19 -44.01 -4.12 -24.22
CA ASP A 19 -42.85 -3.32 -24.62
C ASP A 19 -42.58 -2.06 -23.79
N LEU A 20 -41.37 -1.94 -23.22
CA LEU A 20 -40.70 -0.66 -23.00
C LEU A 20 -39.21 -0.91 -22.69
N GLY A 21 -38.35 -0.50 -23.62
CA GLY A 21 -37.09 0.17 -23.27
C GLY A 21 -35.87 -0.71 -23.01
N THR A 22 -35.05 -0.87 -24.05
CA THR A 22 -33.64 -1.21 -23.96
C THR A 22 -32.89 -0.17 -23.12
N GLU A 23 -32.50 -0.48 -21.89
CA GLU A 23 -31.43 0.23 -21.19
C GLU A 23 -30.40 -0.80 -20.67
N GLN A 24 -29.45 -1.11 -21.55
CA GLN A 24 -28.14 -1.60 -21.13
C GLN A 24 -27.41 -0.44 -20.46
N SER A 25 -27.37 -0.41 -19.13
CA SER A 25 -26.44 0.45 -18.41
C SER A 25 -25.18 -0.35 -18.08
N ASP A 26 -24.20 -0.26 -18.99
CA ASP A 26 -22.81 -0.61 -18.76
C ASP A 26 -22.29 0.09 -17.50
N LEU A 27 -22.12 -0.65 -16.41
CA LEU A 27 -21.32 -0.22 -15.26
C LEU A 27 -19.90 -0.81 -15.38
N SER A 28 -19.23 -0.43 -16.47
CA SER A 28 -17.78 -0.42 -16.56
C SER A 28 -17.25 0.73 -15.68
N SER A 29 -17.13 0.49 -14.38
CA SER A 29 -16.40 1.39 -13.47
C SER A 29 -14.91 1.28 -13.77
N SER A 30 -14.48 2.09 -14.73
CA SER A 30 -13.08 2.39 -15.00
C SER A 30 -12.46 3.00 -13.74
N ALA A 31 -11.66 2.21 -13.02
CA ALA A 31 -10.67 2.75 -12.10
C ALA A 31 -9.67 3.57 -12.94
N GLN A 32 -9.94 4.86 -13.10
CA GLN A 32 -8.98 5.80 -13.67
C GLN A 32 -7.78 5.86 -12.72
N ILE A 33 -6.73 5.15 -13.09
CA ILE A 33 -5.39 5.36 -12.53
C ILE A 33 -4.99 6.78 -12.95
N TYR A 34 -5.01 7.70 -11.99
CA TYR A 34 -4.42 9.02 -12.18
C TYR A 34 -2.90 8.87 -12.13
N SER A 35 -2.28 8.45 -13.23
CA SER A 35 -0.84 8.61 -13.41
C SER A 35 -0.58 10.07 -13.79
N VAL A 36 -0.03 10.85 -12.86
CA VAL A 36 0.52 12.16 -13.18
C VAL A 36 1.84 11.92 -13.93
N PRO A 37 2.02 12.38 -15.19
CA PRO A 37 3.30 12.32 -15.84
C PRO A 37 4.18 13.42 -15.23
N ILE A 38 5.12 13.06 -14.37
CA ILE A 38 6.18 13.97 -13.97
C ILE A 38 7.31 13.79 -15.00
N THR A 39 7.49 14.80 -15.83
CA THR A 39 8.68 14.96 -16.66
C THR A 39 9.88 15.13 -15.72
N ALA A 40 10.56 14.03 -15.42
CA ALA A 40 11.82 14.07 -14.72
C ALA A 40 12.84 14.78 -15.62
N ALA A 41 13.20 16.02 -15.27
CA ALA A 41 14.49 16.55 -15.68
C ALA A 41 15.54 15.59 -15.15
N ALA A 42 16.29 14.95 -16.05
CA ALA A 42 17.33 13.98 -15.75
C ALA A 42 18.50 14.67 -15.02
N THR A 43 18.34 14.94 -13.73
CA THR A 43 19.47 14.99 -12.82
C THR A 43 19.90 13.53 -12.64
N GLY A 44 21.15 13.20 -12.96
CA GLY A 44 21.68 11.82 -12.95
C GLY A 44 21.78 11.16 -11.57
N MET A 45 20.92 11.55 -10.63
CA MET A 45 20.79 10.93 -9.32
C MET A 45 19.78 9.78 -9.41
N PRO A 46 20.12 8.59 -8.90
CA PRO A 46 19.19 7.47 -8.88
C PRO A 46 17.94 7.86 -8.09
N SER A 47 16.76 7.58 -8.65
CA SER A 47 15.48 7.81 -7.98
C SER A 47 15.17 6.68 -7.03
N ILE A 48 14.70 6.99 -5.82
CA ILE A 48 14.16 6.00 -4.89
C ILE A 48 12.67 5.82 -5.19
N ASN A 49 12.26 4.63 -5.57
CA ASN A 49 10.86 4.27 -5.70
C ASN A 49 10.38 3.60 -4.42
N ILE A 50 9.31 4.15 -3.86
CA ILE A 50 8.78 3.79 -2.55
C ILE A 50 7.34 3.28 -2.69
N LEU A 51 7.04 2.11 -2.14
CA LEU A 51 5.65 1.67 -1.98
C LEU A 51 5.17 2.05 -0.57
N VAL A 52 4.09 2.82 -0.46
CA VAL A 52 3.52 3.26 0.81
C VAL A 52 2.20 2.55 1.06
N ALA A 53 2.20 1.59 1.99
CA ALA A 53 1.04 0.79 2.36
C ALA A 53 0.39 1.33 3.64
N GLU A 54 -0.73 2.03 3.48
CA GLU A 54 -1.44 2.72 4.56
C GLU A 54 -2.92 2.86 4.21
N HIS A 55 -3.82 2.36 5.07
CA HIS A 55 -5.25 2.34 4.78
C HIS A 55 -5.92 3.72 4.93
N ASN A 56 -5.39 4.59 5.78
CA ASN A 56 -5.92 5.92 6.00
C ASN A 56 -5.48 6.90 4.90
N GLN A 57 -6.43 7.37 4.08
CA GLN A 57 -6.15 8.28 2.97
C GLN A 57 -5.49 9.61 3.39
N VAL A 58 -5.84 10.15 4.56
CA VAL A 58 -5.24 11.38 5.08
C VAL A 58 -3.77 11.13 5.42
N MET A 59 -3.47 10.01 6.09
CA MET A 59 -2.10 9.63 6.42
C MET A 59 -1.26 9.38 5.17
N ARG A 60 -1.80 8.74 4.12
CA ARG A 60 -1.13 8.62 2.82
C ARG A 60 -0.70 9.97 2.25
N LYS A 61 -1.62 10.95 2.24
CA LYS A 61 -1.33 12.33 1.79
C LYS A 61 -0.26 13.00 2.66
N VAL A 62 -0.29 12.79 3.98
CA VAL A 62 0.72 13.34 4.89
C VAL A 62 2.09 12.73 4.61
N ILE A 63 2.19 11.41 4.47
CA ILE A 63 3.45 10.71 4.19
C ILE A 63 4.00 11.12 2.82
N GLY A 64 3.15 11.17 1.79
CA GLY A 64 3.53 11.67 0.45
C GLY A 64 4.17 13.05 0.52
N ARG A 65 3.56 13.99 1.26
CA ARG A 65 4.14 15.33 1.50
C ARG A 65 5.44 15.32 2.30
N GLN A 66 5.70 14.30 3.13
CA GLN A 66 7.00 14.18 3.79
C GLN A 66 8.06 13.67 2.82
N ILE A 67 7.70 12.75 1.92
CA ILE A 67 8.57 12.25 0.85
C ILE A 67 8.89 13.37 -0.15
N ASP A 68 7.91 14.18 -0.53
CA ASP A 68 8.09 15.34 -1.45
C ASP A 68 9.07 16.39 -0.93
N LYS A 69 9.28 16.46 0.40
CA LYS A 69 10.24 17.38 1.04
C LYS A 69 11.66 16.87 1.00
N LEU A 70 11.88 15.61 0.65
CA LEU A 70 13.21 15.04 0.60
C LEU A 70 14.00 15.71 -0.52
N SER A 71 15.27 15.95 -0.24
CA SER A 71 16.17 16.59 -1.20
C SER A 71 16.61 15.64 -2.33
N HIS A 72 16.23 14.36 -2.23
CA HIS A 72 16.53 13.29 -3.18
C HIS A 72 15.36 13.05 -4.14
N ASN A 73 15.65 12.59 -5.35
CA ASN A 73 14.61 12.20 -6.30
C ASN A 73 13.86 10.96 -5.76
N CYS A 74 12.66 11.15 -5.23
CA CYS A 74 11.84 10.08 -4.69
C CYS A 74 10.52 10.03 -5.46
N VAL A 75 10.13 8.83 -5.88
CA VAL A 75 8.82 8.54 -6.47
C VAL A 75 8.11 7.57 -5.55
N TYR A 76 6.79 7.70 -5.40
CA TYR A 76 6.03 6.80 -4.55
C TYR A 76 4.70 6.39 -5.15
N GLU A 77 4.29 5.17 -4.80
CA GLU A 77 2.99 4.60 -5.09
C GLU A 77 2.29 4.25 -3.77
N PHE A 78 0.95 4.32 -3.77
CA PHE A 78 0.14 4.02 -2.60
C PHE A 78 -0.57 2.68 -2.72
N ALA A 79 -0.54 1.91 -1.64
CA ALA A 79 -1.43 0.78 -1.42
C ALA A 79 -2.34 1.05 -0.22
N CYS A 80 -3.62 0.70 -0.34
CA CYS A 80 -4.65 0.98 0.67
C CYS A 80 -4.86 -0.15 1.68
N ASN A 81 -4.23 -1.29 1.46
CA ASN A 81 -4.26 -2.46 2.34
C ASN A 81 -3.05 -3.37 2.05
N GLY A 82 -2.86 -4.42 2.84
CA GLY A 82 -1.72 -5.32 2.63
C GLY A 82 -1.79 -6.15 1.34
N GLN A 83 -2.98 -6.40 0.79
CA GLN A 83 -3.16 -7.21 -0.42
C GLN A 83 -2.69 -6.41 -1.63
N GLU A 84 -3.14 -5.16 -1.74
CA GLU A 84 -2.65 -4.21 -2.74
C GLU A 84 -1.14 -4.02 -2.62
N ALA A 85 -0.60 -3.97 -1.40
CA ALA A 85 0.85 -3.81 -1.19
C ALA A 85 1.63 -5.03 -1.72
N PHE A 86 1.14 -6.24 -1.45
CA PHE A 86 1.76 -7.47 -1.96
C PHE A 86 1.65 -7.57 -3.49
N GLU A 87 0.50 -7.25 -4.08
CA GLU A 87 0.28 -7.28 -5.52
C GLU A 87 1.13 -6.24 -6.27
N ALA A 88 1.16 -5.00 -5.76
CA ALA A 88 2.01 -3.95 -6.29
C ALA A 88 3.48 -4.37 -6.24
N TYR A 89 3.96 -4.86 -5.09
CA TYR A 89 5.33 -5.35 -4.96
C TYR A 89 5.61 -6.49 -5.94
N LYS A 90 4.75 -7.51 -6.02
CA LYS A 90 4.93 -8.64 -6.94
C LYS A 90 5.06 -8.18 -8.39
N LYS A 91 4.26 -7.20 -8.81
CA LYS A 91 4.30 -6.62 -10.16
C LYS A 91 5.54 -5.74 -10.41
N GLY A 92 5.99 -5.00 -9.40
CA GLY A 92 7.06 -4.01 -9.48
C GLY A 92 8.31 -4.33 -8.65
N HIS A 93 8.59 -5.62 -8.37
CA HIS A 93 9.62 -5.98 -7.39
C HIS A 93 11.03 -5.50 -7.75
N GLN A 94 11.32 -5.35 -9.05
CA GLN A 94 12.59 -4.81 -9.54
C GLN A 94 12.69 -3.29 -9.38
N THR A 95 11.55 -2.61 -9.22
CA THR A 95 11.48 -1.15 -9.20
C THR A 95 11.46 -0.56 -7.81
N TYR A 96 10.88 -1.23 -6.80
CA TYR A 96 10.81 -0.68 -5.44
C TYR A 96 12.08 -0.95 -4.65
N GLN A 97 12.65 0.10 -4.06
CA GLN A 97 13.80 -0.02 -3.15
C GLN A 97 13.35 -0.10 -1.69
N CYS A 98 12.18 0.46 -1.38
CA CYS A 98 11.66 0.55 -0.03
C CYS A 98 10.14 0.42 -0.01
N ILE A 99 9.62 -0.26 0.99
CA ILE A 99 8.20 -0.37 1.32
C ILE A 99 7.99 0.22 2.71
N LEU A 100 7.20 1.28 2.82
CA LEU A 100 6.72 1.80 4.09
C LEU A 100 5.40 1.09 4.43
N MET A 101 5.43 0.20 5.42
CA MET A 101 4.33 -0.72 5.71
C MET A 101 3.64 -0.38 7.03
N GLN A 102 2.34 -0.10 7.00
CA GLN A 102 1.56 -0.04 8.22
C GLN A 102 1.25 -1.46 8.73
N PRO A 103 1.51 -1.80 10.01
CA PRO A 103 1.35 -3.17 10.49
C PRO A 103 -0.10 -3.65 10.53
N SER A 104 -1.06 -2.76 10.81
CA SER A 104 -2.49 -3.11 10.89
C SER A 104 -3.29 -2.41 9.79
N MET A 105 -3.93 -3.20 8.93
CA MET A 105 -4.69 -2.78 7.76
C MET A 105 -5.82 -3.77 7.49
N PRO A 106 -6.90 -3.37 6.78
CA PRO A 106 -7.98 -4.28 6.38
C PRO A 106 -7.53 -5.27 5.29
N VAL A 107 -8.40 -6.23 4.94
CA VAL A 107 -8.18 -7.30 3.93
C VAL A 107 -7.09 -8.28 4.35
N ILE A 108 -5.83 -7.86 4.28
CA ILE A 108 -4.72 -8.51 4.97
C ILE A 108 -3.88 -7.44 5.66
N ASP A 109 -3.41 -7.77 6.87
CA ASP A 109 -2.58 -6.86 7.65
C ASP A 109 -1.16 -6.75 7.06
N GLY A 110 -0.41 -5.75 7.53
CA GLY A 110 0.94 -5.49 7.05
C GLY A 110 1.95 -6.56 7.44
N LEU A 111 1.74 -7.28 8.55
CA LEU A 111 2.61 -8.41 8.93
C LEU A 111 2.41 -9.59 7.97
N HIS A 112 1.18 -9.90 7.63
CA HIS A 112 0.81 -10.93 6.65
C HIS A 112 1.35 -10.56 5.27
N ALA A 113 1.15 -9.32 4.82
CA ALA A 113 1.73 -8.82 3.57
C ALA A 113 3.27 -8.94 3.56
N THR A 114 3.93 -8.58 4.67
CA THR A 114 5.38 -8.71 4.82
C THR A 114 5.83 -10.17 4.65
N ARG A 115 5.14 -11.13 5.28
CA ARG A 115 5.45 -12.56 5.12
C ARG A 115 5.26 -13.04 3.68
N LEU A 116 4.20 -12.61 3.01
CA LEU A 116 3.97 -12.93 1.59
C LEU A 116 5.06 -12.36 0.69
N ILE A 117 5.47 -11.11 0.93
CA ILE A 117 6.57 -10.47 0.21
C ILE A 117 7.87 -11.25 0.41
N ARG A 118 8.24 -11.59 1.66
CA ARG A 118 9.46 -12.38 1.94
C ARG A 118 9.41 -13.78 1.32
N ALA A 119 8.25 -14.43 1.32
CA ALA A 119 8.07 -15.73 0.68
C ALA A 119 8.25 -15.63 -0.84
N PHE A 120 7.66 -14.62 -1.46
CA PHE A 120 7.82 -14.35 -2.89
C PHE A 120 9.27 -14.03 -3.27
N GLU A 121 9.97 -13.23 -2.47
CA GLU A 121 11.40 -12.96 -2.64
C GLU A 121 12.22 -14.24 -2.60
N THR A 122 11.97 -15.10 -1.62
CA THR A 122 12.68 -16.38 -1.46
C THR A 122 12.40 -17.34 -2.61
N GLU A 123 11.12 -17.53 -2.96
CA GLU A 123 10.68 -18.44 -4.03
C GLU A 123 11.29 -18.07 -5.38
N ASN A 124 11.45 -16.77 -5.65
CA ASN A 124 11.96 -16.26 -6.91
C ASN A 124 13.45 -15.87 -6.87
N SER A 125 14.16 -16.19 -5.77
CA SER A 125 15.59 -15.87 -5.58
C SER A 125 15.91 -14.39 -5.81
N LEU A 126 15.02 -13.51 -5.33
CA LEU A 126 15.14 -12.07 -5.49
C LEU A 126 16.02 -11.47 -4.40
N LYS A 127 16.71 -10.37 -4.73
CA LYS A 127 17.31 -9.53 -3.70
C LYS A 127 16.18 -8.93 -2.85
N PRO A 128 16.23 -9.05 -1.51
CA PRO A 128 15.19 -8.49 -0.66
C PRO A 128 15.06 -6.97 -0.81
N CYS A 129 13.82 -6.50 -0.94
CA CYS A 129 13.47 -5.08 -0.82
C CYS A 129 13.47 -4.68 0.67
N TYR A 130 13.75 -3.41 0.97
CA TYR A 130 13.65 -2.93 2.34
C TYR A 130 12.17 -2.77 2.74
N ILE A 131 11.75 -3.43 3.82
CA ILE A 131 10.40 -3.28 4.39
C ILE A 131 10.51 -2.61 5.74
N VAL A 132 9.99 -1.39 5.83
CA VAL A 132 10.07 -0.55 7.02
C VAL A 132 8.69 -0.46 7.66
N VAL A 133 8.59 -0.88 8.93
CA VAL A 133 7.32 -0.76 9.66
C VAL A 133 7.06 0.69 10.07
N MET A 134 5.87 1.20 9.78
CA MET A 134 5.40 2.51 10.22
C MET A 134 4.74 2.39 11.59
N ALA A 135 5.48 2.71 12.65
CA ALA A 135 5.01 2.60 14.03
C ALA A 135 4.11 3.77 14.41
N ALA A 136 2.95 3.47 15.01
CA ALA A 136 2.06 4.46 15.62
C ALA A 136 2.19 4.39 17.15
N GLY A 137 2.84 5.38 17.77
CA GLY A 137 2.98 5.44 19.23
C GLY A 137 4.28 4.81 19.77
N ILE A 138 4.21 4.21 20.98
CA ILE A 138 5.37 3.77 21.78
C ILE A 138 6.45 3.16 20.88
N PRO A 139 7.71 3.58 21.01
CA PRO A 139 8.78 3.13 20.13
C PRO A 139 8.84 1.60 20.07
N MET A 140 8.70 1.03 18.87
CA MET A 140 9.16 -0.35 18.59
C MET A 140 10.70 -0.48 18.73
N ALA A 141 11.38 0.61 19.13
CA ALA A 141 12.80 0.70 19.35
C ALA A 141 13.36 -0.28 20.40
N VAL A 142 12.51 -0.89 21.24
CA VAL A 142 12.99 -1.84 22.28
C VAL A 142 13.17 -3.25 21.72
N ASP A 143 12.73 -3.55 20.50
CA ASP A 143 12.84 -4.92 19.98
C ASP A 143 13.11 -4.95 18.47
N MET A 144 14.29 -4.48 18.08
CA MET A 144 14.81 -4.67 16.72
C MET A 144 14.90 -6.15 16.33
N GLU A 145 15.15 -7.03 17.31
CA GLU A 145 15.18 -8.47 17.11
C GLU A 145 13.79 -9.00 16.73
N ARG A 146 12.74 -8.59 17.45
CA ARG A 146 11.35 -8.89 17.08
C ARG A 146 10.92 -8.23 15.79
N THR A 147 11.35 -7.01 15.52
CA THR A 147 11.06 -6.32 14.24
C THR A 147 11.62 -7.15 13.08
N ARG A 148 12.86 -7.63 13.22
CA ARG A 148 13.52 -8.48 12.24
C ARG A 148 12.90 -9.87 12.14
N SER A 149 12.49 -10.49 13.26
CA SER A 149 11.85 -11.81 13.25
C SER A 149 10.46 -11.79 12.60
N LEU A 150 9.81 -10.61 12.55
CA LEU A 150 8.58 -10.39 11.79
C LEU A 150 8.81 -10.12 10.29
N GLY A 151 10.07 -10.01 9.85
CA GLY A 151 10.45 -9.80 8.45
C GLY A 151 10.64 -8.34 8.04
N PHE A 152 10.56 -7.38 8.97
CA PHE A 152 10.88 -5.97 8.72
C PHE A 152 12.38 -5.70 8.86
N ASP A 153 12.91 -4.76 8.09
CA ASP A 153 14.33 -4.38 8.15
C ASP A 153 14.58 -3.22 9.11
N ALA A 154 13.60 -2.33 9.26
CA ALA A 154 13.70 -1.15 10.10
C ALA A 154 12.31 -0.67 10.55
N SER A 155 12.29 0.34 11.42
CA SER A 155 11.06 1.01 11.85
C SER A 155 11.19 2.52 11.69
N ILE A 156 10.05 3.17 11.44
CA ILE A 156 9.95 4.63 11.43
C ILE A 156 8.68 5.07 12.15
N GLN A 157 8.79 6.13 12.95
CA GLN A 157 7.66 6.71 13.66
C GLN A 157 6.77 7.50 12.70
N LYS A 158 5.46 7.25 12.76
CA LYS A 158 4.47 8.07 12.06
C LYS A 158 4.50 9.51 12.63
N PRO A 159 4.33 10.54 11.79
CA PRO A 159 3.88 10.49 10.40
C PRO A 159 5.03 10.39 9.37
N CYS A 160 6.15 9.73 9.71
CA CYS A 160 7.31 9.55 8.84
C CYS A 160 7.88 10.92 8.41
N LYS A 161 8.21 11.76 9.40
CA LYS A 161 8.75 13.11 9.14
C LYS A 161 9.93 13.04 8.17
N ALA A 162 10.05 14.03 7.27
CA ALA A 162 11.07 14.08 6.23
C ALA A 162 12.50 13.82 6.77
N GLU A 163 12.90 14.48 7.85
CA GLU A 163 14.21 14.26 8.50
C GLU A 163 14.42 12.79 8.94
N GLY A 164 13.37 12.14 9.45
CA GLY A 164 13.42 10.74 9.84
C GLY A 164 13.52 9.80 8.63
N LEU A 165 12.85 10.12 7.53
CA LEU A 165 12.96 9.38 6.27
C LEU A 165 14.35 9.54 5.65
N GLU A 166 14.90 10.75 5.63
CA GLU A 166 16.24 11.02 5.11
C GLU A 166 17.30 10.25 5.89
N ARG A 167 17.24 10.33 7.23
CA ARG A 167 18.12 9.54 8.10
C ARG A 167 18.00 8.04 7.83
N LEU A 168 16.78 7.52 7.77
CA LEU A 168 16.51 6.11 7.50
C LEU A 168 17.09 5.69 6.14
N PHE A 169 16.89 6.48 5.08
CA PHE A 169 17.39 6.14 3.75
C PHE A 169 18.92 6.17 3.67
N VAL A 170 19.58 7.07 4.42
CA VAL A 170 21.04 7.03 4.59
C VAL A 170 21.48 5.76 5.31
N GLU A 171 20.83 5.41 6.42
CA GLU A 171 21.15 4.20 7.21
C GLU A 171 20.97 2.91 6.40
N LEU A 172 19.95 2.86 5.54
CA LEU A 172 19.71 1.74 4.62
C LEU A 172 20.60 1.78 3.36
N GLY A 173 21.43 2.81 3.18
CA GLY A 173 22.29 2.97 2.00
C GLY A 173 21.52 3.23 0.69
N LEU A 174 20.27 3.70 0.79
CA LEU A 174 19.45 4.09 -0.36
C LEU A 174 19.84 5.47 -0.91
N VAL A 175 20.43 6.32 -0.07
CA VAL A 175 20.98 7.62 -0.46
C VAL A 175 22.31 7.88 0.22
N THR A 176 23.13 8.74 -0.38
CA THR A 176 24.34 9.26 0.26
C THR A 176 23.99 10.46 1.14
N LYS A 177 24.64 10.55 2.30
CA LYS A 177 24.55 11.74 3.14
C LYS A 177 25.12 12.93 2.36
N ARG A 178 24.30 13.95 2.13
CA ARG A 178 24.78 15.18 1.52
C ARG A 178 25.76 15.84 2.50
N SER A 179 27.00 16.07 2.08
CA SER A 179 27.89 16.96 2.83
C SER A 179 27.22 18.31 2.91
N ALA A 180 27.02 18.84 4.12
CA ALA A 180 26.55 20.21 4.26
C ALA A 180 27.57 21.12 3.56
N GLU A 181 27.17 21.76 2.47
CA GLU A 181 27.90 22.89 1.92
C GLU A 181 27.77 24.01 2.96
N THR A 182 28.76 24.11 3.84
CA THR A 182 28.95 25.25 4.72
C THR A 182 29.17 26.47 3.82
N SER A 183 28.13 27.31 3.70
CA SER A 183 28.29 28.70 3.26
C SER A 183 28.75 29.57 4.42
#